data_AF-C0XU02-F1
#
_entry.id   AF-C0XU02-F1
#
_cell.length_a   1.000
_cell.length_b   1.000
_cell.length_c   1.000
_cell.angle_alpha   90.00
_cell.angle_beta   90.00
_cell.angle_gamma   90.00
#
_symmetry.space_group_name_H-M   'P 1'
#
loop_
_entity.id
_entity.type
_entity.pdbx_description
1 polymer ?
#
loop_
_entity_poly.entity_id
_entity_poly.type
_entity_poly.pdbx_seq_one_letter_code
_entity_poly.pdbx_strand_id
1 'polypeptide(L)'
;MVVVVEVSVEERASVMDDQLLSMLSRSLHRLEGDLPGLDDLLVPRQACSGENAGKPPARRTSKVPLVVSVLDVKVETEWLLRRWVMALVRADPGQAPVPGCGGVEDAAWLFSRVALIAEMPWGVMCAEEIIAQARFVSDVVMPPEEKDAPSPLEVGGVREIVSWAHHFGVQVSRRTVYRWVDSGVIDSDVTPDGRVLVRLEDVLNACRDQRNHNVAQVS
;
A
#
# COMPACT_ATOMS: atom_id res chain seq x y z
N MET A 1 -55.14 -1.19 43.37
CA MET A 1 -53.71 -1.18 43.72
C MET A 1 -52.97 -1.65 42.48
N VAL A 2 -52.46 -0.71 41.67
CA VAL A 2 -51.76 -1.03 40.42
C VAL A 2 -50.32 -1.31 40.79
N VAL A 3 -49.90 -2.56 40.68
CA VAL A 3 -48.50 -2.96 40.87
C VAL A 3 -47.76 -2.50 39.63
N VAL A 4 -47.00 -1.42 39.77
CA VAL A 4 -46.02 -0.97 38.78
C VAL A 4 -44.90 -2.01 38.83
N VAL A 5 -44.81 -2.82 37.78
CA VAL A 5 -43.67 -3.70 37.56
C VAL A 5 -42.52 -2.80 37.10
N GLU A 6 -41.61 -2.48 38.01
CA GLU A 6 -40.32 -1.93 37.66
C GLU A 6 -39.58 -2.97 36.82
N VAL A 7 -39.52 -2.73 35.51
CA VAL A 7 -38.63 -3.47 34.63
C VAL A 7 -37.22 -2.99 34.96
N SER A 8 -36.50 -3.82 35.72
CA SER A 8 -35.08 -3.69 35.97
C SER A 8 -34.36 -3.37 34.66
N VAL A 9 -33.60 -2.28 34.66
CA VAL A 9 -32.66 -1.91 33.61
C VAL A 9 -31.61 -3.02 33.56
N GLU A 10 -31.87 -4.01 32.71
CA GLU A 10 -30.89 -5.01 32.32
C GLU A 10 -29.70 -4.25 31.73
N GLU A 11 -28.56 -4.44 32.40
CA GLU A 11 -27.23 -4.14 31.92
C GLU A 11 -27.11 -4.72 30.50
N ARG A 12 -27.39 -3.90 29.49
CA ARG A 12 -27.22 -4.28 28.08
C ARG A 12 -25.73 -4.50 27.90
N ALA A 13 -25.30 -5.75 28.04
CA ALA A 13 -24.01 -6.18 27.54
C ALA A 13 -23.89 -5.64 26.11
N SER A 14 -22.89 -4.80 25.87
CA SER A 14 -22.57 -4.32 24.54
C SER A 14 -22.52 -5.54 23.62
N VAL A 15 -23.36 -5.55 22.56
CA VAL A 15 -23.45 -6.66 21.61
C VAL A 15 -22.09 -6.90 20.94
N MET A 16 -21.27 -5.85 20.87
CA MET A 16 -19.93 -5.86 20.32
C MET A 16 -18.88 -5.64 21.42
N ASP A 17 -17.83 -6.46 21.47
CA ASP A 17 -16.76 -6.29 22.44
C ASP A 17 -15.85 -5.06 22.13
N ASP A 18 -15.10 -4.62 23.15
CA ASP A 18 -14.23 -3.43 23.05
C ASP A 18 -13.11 -3.60 22.02
N GLN A 19 -12.65 -4.84 21.80
CA GLN A 19 -11.61 -5.12 20.81
C GLN A 19 -12.14 -4.88 19.40
N LEU A 20 -13.32 -5.41 19.07
CA LEU A 20 -13.97 -5.27 17.79
C LEU A 20 -14.37 -3.81 17.55
N LEU A 21 -14.84 -3.10 18.58
CA LEU A 21 -15.09 -1.65 18.56
C LEU A 21 -13.83 -0.85 18.20
N SER A 22 -12.70 -1.18 18.83
CA SER A 22 -11.40 -0.54 18.56
C SER A 22 -10.90 -0.84 17.15
N MET A 23 -11.09 -2.08 16.68
CA MET A 23 -10.73 -2.49 15.31
C MET A 23 -11.59 -1.78 14.26
N LEU A 24 -12.90 -1.67 14.50
CA LEU A 24 -13.83 -0.94 13.63
C LEU A 24 -13.43 0.54 13.54
N SER A 25 -13.24 1.20 14.69
CA SER A 25 -12.82 2.60 14.75
C SER A 25 -11.55 2.85 13.94
N ARG A 26 -10.52 2.01 14.14
CA ARG A 26 -9.26 2.12 13.40
C ARG A 26 -9.43 1.87 11.91
N SER A 27 -10.28 0.92 11.54
CA SER A 27 -10.50 0.55 10.13
C SER A 27 -11.27 1.63 9.37
N LEU A 28 -12.26 2.26 9.99
CA LEU A 28 -12.97 3.41 9.40
C LEU A 28 -12.06 4.61 9.22
N HIS A 29 -11.27 4.95 10.24
CA HIS A 29 -10.29 6.03 10.12
C HIS A 29 -9.24 5.74 9.05
N ARG A 30 -8.83 4.47 8.92
CA ARG A 30 -7.92 4.05 7.86
C ARG A 30 -8.54 4.17 6.47
N LEU A 31 -9.79 3.73 6.29
CA LEU A 31 -10.51 3.87 5.02
C LEU A 31 -10.62 5.34 4.58
N GLU A 32 -10.90 6.25 5.52
CA GLU A 32 -10.91 7.70 5.24
C GLU A 32 -9.59 8.18 4.59
N GLY A 33 -8.45 7.63 5.02
CA GLY A 33 -7.12 7.96 4.49
C GLY A 33 -6.71 7.17 3.24
N ASP A 34 -7.09 5.89 3.14
CA ASP A 34 -6.65 5.00 2.05
C ASP A 34 -7.50 5.18 0.78
N LEU A 35 -8.79 5.54 0.91
CA LEU A 35 -9.72 5.67 -0.22
C LEU A 35 -9.25 6.65 -1.33
N PRO A 36 -8.70 7.83 -1.03
CA PRO A 36 -8.11 8.70 -2.06
C PRO A 36 -7.01 8.02 -2.88
N GLY A 37 -6.27 7.06 -2.28
CA GLY A 37 -5.24 6.31 -2.99
C GLY A 37 -5.81 5.37 -4.06
N LEU A 38 -7.06 4.92 -3.93
CA LEU A 38 -7.73 4.19 -5.02
C LEU A 38 -7.99 5.10 -6.22
N ASP A 39 -8.34 6.38 -5.98
CA ASP A 39 -8.51 7.35 -7.07
C ASP A 39 -7.21 7.64 -7.80
N ASP A 40 -6.11 7.78 -7.06
CA ASP A 40 -4.78 7.94 -7.64
C ASP A 40 -4.38 6.76 -8.53
N LEU A 41 -4.80 5.53 -8.17
CA LEU A 41 -4.55 4.32 -8.95
C LEU A 41 -5.45 4.20 -10.19
N LEU A 42 -6.58 4.90 -10.24
CA LEU A 42 -7.47 4.95 -11.41
C LEU A 42 -6.96 5.89 -12.50
N VAL A 43 -6.11 6.86 -12.15
CA VAL A 43 -5.52 7.78 -13.12
C VAL A 43 -4.29 7.10 -13.76
N PRO A 44 -4.29 6.85 -15.08
CA PRO A 44 -3.11 6.29 -15.74
C PRO A 44 -1.92 7.23 -15.54
N ARG A 45 -0.90 6.78 -14.81
CA ARG A 45 0.37 7.50 -14.78
C ARG A 45 0.99 7.41 -16.17
N GLN A 46 0.98 8.53 -16.89
CA GLN A 46 1.76 8.66 -18.11
C GLN A 46 3.24 8.61 -17.70
N ALA A 47 3.89 7.48 -17.97
CA ALA A 47 5.33 7.35 -17.78
C ALA A 47 6.04 8.51 -18.49
N CYS A 48 6.99 9.14 -17.82
CA CYS A 48 7.80 10.18 -18.44
C CYS A 48 8.44 9.59 -19.71
N SER A 49 8.36 10.32 -20.82
CA SER A 49 8.87 9.90 -22.13
C SER A 49 10.31 9.37 -21.99
N GLY A 50 10.49 8.06 -22.18
CA GLY A 50 11.78 7.36 -22.03
C GLY A 50 11.77 6.13 -21.11
N GLU A 51 10.78 5.97 -20.22
CA GLU A 51 10.79 4.91 -19.19
C GLU A 51 10.60 3.48 -19.75
N ASN A 52 9.94 3.37 -20.90
CA ASN A 52 9.57 2.09 -21.54
C ASN A 52 10.03 1.95 -23.00
N ALA A 53 10.94 2.80 -23.49
CA ALA A 53 11.48 2.65 -24.84
C ALA A 53 12.32 1.36 -24.95
N GLY A 54 11.75 0.32 -25.59
CA GLY A 54 12.51 -0.84 -26.10
C GLY A 54 12.58 -2.10 -25.22
N LYS A 55 11.74 -2.28 -24.19
CA LYS A 55 11.75 -3.52 -23.37
C LYS A 55 10.79 -4.59 -23.93
N PRO A 56 11.26 -5.82 -24.21
CA PRO A 56 10.36 -6.97 -24.38
C PRO A 56 9.74 -7.37 -23.03
N PRO A 57 8.51 -7.89 -23.00
CA PRO A 57 7.83 -8.24 -21.75
C PRO A 57 8.58 -9.37 -21.02
N ALA A 58 9.01 -9.10 -19.79
CA ALA A 58 9.62 -10.10 -18.93
C ALA A 58 8.56 -11.14 -18.53
N ARG A 59 8.78 -12.40 -18.90
CA ARG A 59 7.98 -13.54 -18.40
C ARG A 59 8.24 -13.68 -16.90
N ARG A 60 7.29 -13.21 -16.08
CA ARG A 60 7.25 -13.46 -14.63
C ARG A 60 6.55 -14.79 -14.37
N THR A 61 7.21 -15.63 -13.58
CA THR A 61 6.65 -16.82 -12.92
C THR A 61 5.45 -16.43 -12.07
N SER A 62 4.38 -17.20 -12.15
CA SER A 62 3.07 -16.86 -11.61
C SER A 62 3.01 -16.90 -10.07
N LYS A 63 2.71 -15.77 -9.44
CA LYS A 63 1.70 -15.73 -8.37
C LYS A 63 0.34 -15.56 -9.06
N VAL A 64 -0.68 -16.31 -8.63
CA VAL A 64 -2.03 -16.20 -9.20
C VAL A 64 -2.52 -14.76 -8.98
N PRO A 65 -2.80 -13.99 -10.03
CA PRO A 65 -3.20 -12.61 -9.86
C PRO A 65 -4.65 -12.57 -9.37
N LEU A 66 -4.90 -11.84 -8.28
CA LEU A 66 -6.22 -11.27 -8.05
C LEU A 66 -6.42 -10.21 -9.15
N VAL A 67 -7.07 -10.60 -10.25
CA VAL A 67 -7.47 -9.70 -11.32
C VAL A 67 -8.77 -9.02 -10.88
N VAL A 68 -8.70 -8.19 -9.84
CA VAL A 68 -9.80 -7.30 -9.45
C VAL A 68 -9.43 -5.92 -9.96
N SER A 69 -10.31 -5.28 -10.73
CA SER A 69 -10.00 -3.93 -11.20
C SER A 69 -10.04 -2.96 -10.00
N VAL A 70 -9.11 -2.00 -9.94
CA VAL A 70 -9.11 -0.96 -8.88
C VAL A 70 -10.47 -0.24 -8.80
N LEU A 71 -11.15 -0.10 -9.95
CA LEU A 71 -12.47 0.48 -10.03
C LEU A 71 -13.52 -0.38 -9.31
N ASP A 72 -13.46 -1.70 -9.45
CA ASP A 72 -14.36 -2.61 -8.72
C ASP A 72 -14.14 -2.49 -7.21
N VAL A 73 -12.88 -2.44 -6.76
CA VAL A 73 -12.54 -2.27 -5.34
C VAL A 73 -13.12 -0.96 -4.80
N LYS A 74 -12.98 0.13 -5.56
CA LYS A 74 -13.55 1.43 -5.18
C LYS A 74 -15.08 1.35 -5.08
N VAL A 75 -15.74 0.88 -6.14
CA VAL A 75 -17.21 0.80 -6.19
C VAL A 75 -17.74 -0.08 -5.06
N GLU A 76 -17.15 -1.25 -4.85
CA GLU A 76 -17.54 -2.16 -3.77
C GLU A 76 -17.39 -1.51 -2.38
N THR A 77 -16.30 -0.79 -2.16
CA THR A 77 -16.06 -0.09 -0.88
C THR A 77 -17.10 1.00 -0.63
N GLU A 78 -17.37 1.85 -1.63
CA GLU A 78 -18.38 2.90 -1.53
C GLU A 78 -19.78 2.32 -1.28
N TRP A 79 -20.14 1.24 -1.98
CA TRP A 79 -21.42 0.56 -1.80
C TRP A 79 -21.56 -0.06 -0.42
N LEU A 80 -20.48 -0.67 0.09
CA LEU A 80 -20.44 -1.27 1.42
C LEU A 80 -20.67 -0.22 2.51
N LEU A 81 -19.92 0.88 2.46
CA LEU A 81 -20.04 1.98 3.41
C LEU A 81 -21.44 2.62 3.33
N ARG A 82 -21.92 2.89 2.11
CA ARG A 82 -23.25 3.48 1.91
C ARG A 82 -24.36 2.59 2.43
N ARG A 83 -24.26 1.26 2.25
CA ARG A 83 -25.23 0.31 2.79
C ARG A 83 -25.32 0.43 4.31
N TRP A 84 -24.19 0.52 5.00
CA TRP A 84 -24.16 0.63 6.46
C TRP A 84 -24.63 1.99 6.98
N VAL A 85 -24.29 3.08 6.30
CA VAL A 85 -24.86 4.41 6.55
C VAL A 85 -26.39 4.35 6.48
N MET A 86 -26.93 3.77 5.40
CA MET A 86 -28.38 3.66 5.23
C MET A 86 -29.03 2.67 6.19
N ALA A 87 -28.31 1.64 6.65
CA ALA A 87 -28.79 0.74 7.69
C ALA A 87 -28.95 1.48 9.03
N LEU A 88 -27.95 2.30 9.40
CA LEU A 88 -28.00 3.09 10.63
C LEU A 88 -29.12 4.14 10.60
N VAL A 89 -29.30 4.86 9.49
CA VAL A 89 -30.38 5.84 9.34
C VAL A 89 -31.77 5.18 9.38
N ARG A 90 -31.91 3.96 8.85
CA ARG A 90 -33.17 3.21 8.94
C ARG A 90 -33.47 2.74 10.37
N ALA A 91 -32.44 2.38 11.13
CA ALA A 91 -32.58 1.97 12.53
C ALA A 91 -32.84 3.18 13.45
N ASP A 92 -32.19 4.31 13.18
CA ASP A 92 -32.36 5.57 13.90
C ASP A 92 -32.44 6.76 12.92
N PRO A 93 -33.67 7.18 12.55
CA PRO A 93 -33.88 8.32 11.65
C PRO A 93 -33.33 9.65 12.17
N GLY A 94 -33.04 9.76 13.48
CA GLY A 94 -32.43 10.95 14.10
C GLY A 94 -30.98 11.19 13.66
N GLN A 95 -30.34 10.23 12.99
CA GLN A 95 -28.97 10.34 12.50
C GLN A 95 -28.84 11.16 11.20
N ALA A 96 -29.94 11.62 10.62
CA ALA A 96 -29.91 12.57 9.52
C ALA A 96 -29.31 13.93 9.96
N PRO A 97 -28.59 14.66 9.08
CA PRO A 97 -28.39 14.37 7.66
C PRO A 97 -27.29 13.35 7.39
N VAL A 98 -27.49 12.60 6.31
CA VAL A 98 -26.49 11.73 5.71
C VAL A 98 -25.51 12.60 4.90
N PRO A 99 -24.21 12.27 4.88
CA PRO A 99 -23.26 12.92 3.98
C PRO A 99 -23.70 12.82 2.52
N GLY A 100 -23.03 13.62 1.68
CA GLY A 100 -23.12 13.49 0.23
C GLY A 100 -22.71 12.11 -0.29
N CYS A 101 -22.56 11.98 -1.59
CA CYS A 101 -22.07 10.73 -2.19
C CYS A 101 -20.55 10.71 -2.11
N GLY A 102 -19.98 9.68 -1.46
CA GLY A 102 -18.53 9.45 -1.42
C GLY A 102 -18.12 8.52 -0.29
N GLY A 103 -17.20 7.59 -0.57
CA GLY A 103 -16.73 6.62 0.41
C GLY A 103 -16.02 7.25 1.61
N VAL A 104 -15.27 8.34 1.38
CA VAL A 104 -14.53 9.04 2.44
C VAL A 104 -15.50 9.66 3.45
N GLU A 105 -16.52 10.38 2.95
CA GLU A 105 -17.53 11.01 3.79
C GLU A 105 -18.39 9.97 4.52
N ASP A 106 -18.77 8.88 3.85
CA ASP A 106 -19.50 7.78 4.48
C ASP A 106 -18.66 7.10 5.59
N ALA A 107 -17.35 6.88 5.38
CA ALA A 107 -16.45 6.33 6.39
C ALA A 107 -16.31 7.24 7.62
N ALA A 108 -16.08 8.55 7.41
CA ALA A 108 -15.98 9.53 8.48
C ALA A 108 -17.30 9.65 9.27
N TRP A 109 -18.44 9.61 8.56
CA TRP A 109 -19.75 9.66 9.19
C TRP A 109 -20.03 8.43 10.07
N LEU A 110 -19.67 7.23 9.59
CA LEU A 110 -19.76 6.00 10.38
C LEU A 110 -18.80 6.02 11.58
N PHE A 111 -17.57 6.54 11.39
CA PHE A 111 -16.57 6.64 12.46
C PHE A 111 -17.10 7.43 13.66
N SER A 112 -17.75 8.56 13.40
CA SER A 112 -18.37 9.38 14.46
C SER A 112 -19.55 8.72 15.19
N ARG A 113 -20.01 7.54 14.72
CA ARG A 113 -21.19 6.81 15.22
C ARG A 113 -20.88 5.38 15.64
N VAL A 114 -19.61 5.03 15.79
CA VAL A 114 -19.18 3.67 16.16
C VAL A 114 -19.83 3.17 17.46
N ALA A 115 -20.02 4.05 18.45
CA ALA A 115 -20.75 3.70 19.67
C ALA A 115 -22.21 3.29 19.41
N LEU A 116 -22.92 4.02 18.54
CA LEU A 116 -24.30 3.67 18.16
C LEU A 116 -24.35 2.36 17.36
N ILE A 117 -23.38 2.14 16.46
CA ILE A 117 -23.26 0.89 15.71
C ILE A 117 -23.09 -0.29 16.67
N ALA A 118 -22.34 -0.13 17.77
CA ALA A 118 -22.13 -1.17 18.77
C ALA A 118 -23.42 -1.62 19.47
N GLU A 119 -24.40 -0.73 19.57
CA GLU A 119 -25.71 -1.01 20.16
C GLU A 119 -26.68 -1.69 19.19
N MET A 120 -26.35 -1.72 17.89
CA MET A 120 -27.22 -2.29 16.86
C MET A 120 -27.14 -3.82 16.85
N PRO A 121 -28.26 -4.55 16.63
CA PRO A 121 -28.25 -6.02 16.51
C PRO A 121 -27.35 -6.55 15.38
N TRP A 122 -27.09 -5.72 14.37
CA TRP A 122 -26.22 -6.02 13.23
C TRP A 122 -24.81 -5.43 13.37
N GLY A 123 -24.49 -4.78 14.50
CA GLY A 123 -23.24 -4.03 14.69
C GLY A 123 -21.98 -4.87 14.48
N VAL A 124 -21.98 -6.10 15.00
CA VAL A 124 -20.88 -7.05 14.82
C VAL A 124 -20.62 -7.36 13.34
N MET A 125 -21.68 -7.65 12.57
CA MET A 125 -21.57 -7.92 11.13
C MET A 125 -21.04 -6.69 10.36
N CYS A 126 -21.54 -5.50 10.71
CA CYS A 126 -21.03 -4.25 10.15
C CYS A 126 -19.54 -4.07 10.43
N ALA A 127 -19.11 -4.35 11.65
CA ALA A 127 -17.70 -4.24 12.03
C ALA A 127 -16.82 -5.19 11.22
N GLU A 128 -17.18 -6.47 11.17
CA GLU A 128 -16.42 -7.50 10.45
C GLU A 128 -16.26 -7.17 8.96
N GLU A 129 -17.35 -6.77 8.30
CA GLU A 129 -17.33 -6.42 6.88
C GLU A 129 -16.46 -5.18 6.60
N ILE A 130 -16.59 -4.13 7.41
CA ILE A 130 -15.79 -2.91 7.24
C ILE A 130 -14.31 -3.19 7.53
N ILE A 131 -13.99 -3.98 8.55
CA ILE A 131 -12.60 -4.35 8.88
C ILE A 131 -11.98 -5.17 7.73
N ALA A 132 -12.73 -6.13 7.18
CA ALA A 132 -12.27 -6.93 6.06
C ALA A 132 -12.01 -6.05 4.82
N GLN A 133 -12.95 -5.15 4.49
CA GLN A 133 -12.81 -4.25 3.36
C GLN A 133 -11.66 -3.27 3.55
N ALA A 134 -11.48 -2.70 4.75
CA ALA A 134 -10.38 -1.79 5.05
C ALA A 134 -9.00 -2.45 4.88
N ARG A 135 -8.86 -3.72 5.27
CA ARG A 135 -7.63 -4.49 5.02
C ARG A 135 -7.38 -4.68 3.53
N PHE A 136 -8.42 -5.05 2.79
CA PHE A 136 -8.33 -5.27 1.35
C PHE A 136 -7.95 -3.98 0.60
N VAL A 137 -8.60 -2.84 0.93
CA VAL A 137 -8.25 -1.53 0.37
C VAL A 137 -6.81 -1.15 0.69
N SER A 138 -6.38 -1.34 1.95
CA SER A 138 -4.99 -1.08 2.33
C SER A 138 -3.99 -1.92 1.53
N ASP A 139 -4.27 -3.20 1.29
CA ASP A 139 -3.38 -4.07 0.51
C ASP A 139 -3.30 -3.66 -0.97
N VAL A 140 -4.36 -3.03 -1.50
CA VAL A 140 -4.39 -2.49 -2.87
C VAL A 140 -3.64 -1.16 -2.97
N VAL A 141 -3.87 -0.25 -2.03
CA VAL A 141 -3.32 1.12 -2.04
C VAL A 141 -1.86 1.16 -1.56
N MET A 142 -1.55 0.40 -0.51
CA MET A 142 -0.23 0.29 0.09
C MET A 142 0.15 -1.19 0.19
N PRO A 143 0.51 -1.83 -0.95
CA PRO A 143 0.85 -3.24 -0.95
C PRO A 143 2.00 -3.49 0.03
N PRO A 144 1.92 -4.54 0.87
CA PRO A 144 2.98 -4.85 1.82
C PRO A 144 4.30 -5.05 1.07
N GLU A 145 5.39 -4.51 1.63
CA GLU A 145 6.74 -4.78 1.11
C GLU A 145 6.93 -6.30 1.01
N GLU A 146 7.38 -6.78 -0.15
CA GLU A 146 7.67 -8.20 -0.33
C GLU A 146 8.74 -8.59 0.71
N LYS A 147 8.35 -9.38 1.72
CA LYS A 147 9.28 -9.90 2.75
C LYS A 147 10.49 -10.65 2.17
N ASP A 148 10.37 -11.11 0.92
CA ASP A 148 11.40 -11.83 0.18
C ASP A 148 12.07 -10.97 -0.91
N ALA A 149 11.86 -9.65 -0.89
CA ALA A 149 12.65 -8.75 -1.73
C ALA A 149 14.12 -8.97 -1.38
N PRO A 150 14.97 -9.39 -2.34
CA PRO A 150 16.33 -9.77 -2.01
C PRO A 150 17.06 -8.54 -1.45
N SER A 151 17.80 -8.72 -0.36
CA SER A 151 18.62 -7.65 0.21
C SER A 151 19.83 -7.40 -0.70
N PRO A 152 20.18 -6.13 -0.96
CA PRO A 152 21.28 -5.80 -1.85
C PRO A 152 22.60 -6.31 -1.30
N LEU A 153 23.41 -6.91 -2.17
CA LEU A 153 24.76 -7.32 -1.83
C LEU A 153 25.65 -6.06 -1.80
N GLU A 154 26.18 -5.73 -0.64
CA GLU A 154 27.03 -4.53 -0.45
C GLU A 154 28.38 -4.67 -1.16
N VAL A 155 29.00 -5.85 -1.10
CA VAL A 155 30.28 -6.17 -1.75
C VAL A 155 30.19 -7.53 -2.43
N GLY A 156 30.61 -7.61 -3.68
CA GLY A 156 30.48 -8.83 -4.46
C GLY A 156 31.28 -8.80 -5.75
N GLY A 157 31.22 -9.90 -6.50
CA GLY A 157 31.84 -9.95 -7.81
C GLY A 157 31.17 -8.95 -8.77
N VAL A 158 31.93 -8.43 -9.73
CA VAL A 158 31.44 -7.44 -10.71
C VAL A 158 30.11 -7.86 -11.36
N ARG A 159 29.91 -9.15 -11.65
CA ARG A 159 28.65 -9.65 -12.21
C ARG A 159 27.46 -9.47 -11.27
N GLU A 160 27.64 -9.78 -9.99
CA GLU A 160 26.60 -9.70 -8.96
C GLU A 160 26.27 -8.25 -8.67
N ILE A 161 27.29 -7.41 -8.54
CA ILE A 161 27.12 -5.97 -8.30
C ILE A 161 26.46 -5.26 -9.47
N VAL A 162 26.82 -5.61 -10.71
CA VAL A 162 26.10 -5.08 -11.89
C VAL A 162 24.64 -5.53 -11.89
N SER A 163 24.36 -6.79 -11.53
CA SER A 163 22.98 -7.28 -11.39
C SER A 163 22.19 -6.46 -10.35
N TRP A 164 22.81 -6.13 -9.23
CA TRP A 164 22.23 -5.26 -8.20
C TRP A 164 22.06 -3.82 -8.67
N ALA A 165 23.05 -3.23 -9.33
CA ALA A 165 22.96 -1.90 -9.91
C ALA A 165 21.79 -1.79 -10.89
N HIS A 166 21.57 -2.82 -11.72
CA HIS A 166 20.38 -2.91 -12.59
C HIS A 166 19.07 -2.99 -11.81
N HIS A 167 19.04 -3.72 -10.69
CA HIS A 167 17.88 -3.76 -9.80
C HIS A 167 17.55 -2.37 -9.23
N PHE A 168 18.56 -1.54 -8.95
CA PHE A 168 18.42 -0.13 -8.57
C PHE A 168 18.21 0.84 -9.74
N GLY A 169 17.90 0.33 -10.94
CA GLY A 169 17.59 1.16 -12.12
C GLY A 169 18.81 1.77 -12.82
N VAL A 170 20.02 1.36 -12.46
CA VAL A 170 21.27 1.85 -13.08
C VAL A 170 21.69 0.91 -14.21
N GLN A 171 21.89 1.46 -15.41
CA GLN A 171 22.35 0.70 -16.57
C GLN A 171 23.86 0.81 -16.69
N VAL A 172 24.59 -0.18 -16.19
CA VAL A 172 26.05 -0.24 -16.26
C VAL A 172 26.48 -1.62 -16.76
N SER A 173 27.44 -1.67 -17.69
CA SER A 173 27.96 -2.94 -18.19
C SER A 173 29.11 -3.44 -17.31
N ARG A 174 29.32 -4.77 -17.24
CA ARG A 174 30.48 -5.34 -16.55
C ARG A 174 31.80 -4.78 -17.07
N ARG A 175 31.91 -4.58 -18.38
CA ARG A 175 33.10 -4.00 -19.02
C ARG A 175 33.35 -2.57 -18.54
N THR A 176 32.30 -1.79 -18.34
CA THR A 176 32.39 -0.43 -17.77
C THR A 176 32.93 -0.46 -16.35
N VAL A 177 32.42 -1.37 -15.52
CA VAL A 177 32.89 -1.54 -14.13
C VAL A 177 34.34 -2.00 -14.10
N TYR A 178 34.73 -3.00 -14.89
CA TYR A 178 36.14 -3.41 -15.00
C TYR A 178 37.04 -2.26 -15.45
N ARG A 179 36.62 -1.48 -16.45
CA ARG A 179 37.37 -0.30 -16.89
C ARG A 179 37.52 0.71 -15.76
N TRP A 180 36.48 0.93 -14.93
CA TRP A 180 36.58 1.83 -13.78
C TRP A 180 37.57 1.33 -12.74
N VAL A 181 37.56 0.03 -12.43
CA VAL A 181 38.56 -0.60 -11.57
C VAL A 181 39.97 -0.40 -12.15
N ASP A 182 40.18 -0.75 -13.42
CA ASP A 182 41.48 -0.64 -14.09
C ASP A 182 42.00 0.82 -14.11
N SER A 183 41.09 1.79 -14.19
CA SER A 183 41.40 3.22 -14.17
C SER A 183 41.46 3.85 -12.76
N GLY A 184 41.18 3.08 -11.71
CA GLY A 184 41.15 3.57 -10.32
C GLY A 184 39.97 4.50 -9.99
N VAL A 185 38.88 4.46 -10.77
CA VAL A 185 37.67 5.27 -10.54
C VAL A 185 36.82 4.68 -9.39
N ILE A 186 36.85 3.37 -9.22
CA ILE A 186 36.22 2.67 -8.09
C ILE A 186 37.25 1.74 -7.46
N ASP A 187 37.21 1.64 -6.12
CA ASP A 187 38.07 0.72 -5.39
C ASP A 187 37.64 -0.73 -5.63
N SER A 188 38.62 -1.64 -5.57
CA SER A 188 38.37 -3.08 -5.70
C SER A 188 39.33 -3.90 -4.87
N ASP A 189 38.83 -5.01 -4.33
CA ASP A 189 39.63 -6.02 -3.66
C ASP A 189 39.79 -7.24 -4.58
N VAL A 190 41.00 -7.80 -4.64
CA VAL A 190 41.27 -9.04 -5.38
C VAL A 190 41.37 -10.19 -4.38
N THR A 191 40.49 -11.18 -4.51
CA THR A 191 40.56 -12.37 -3.67
C THR A 191 41.79 -13.23 -4.03
N PRO A 192 42.24 -14.13 -3.13
CA PRO A 192 43.32 -15.07 -3.44
C PRO A 192 43.10 -15.90 -4.72
N ASP A 193 41.83 -16.10 -5.11
CA ASP A 193 41.43 -16.81 -6.32
C ASP A 193 41.43 -15.92 -7.59
N GLY A 194 41.87 -14.67 -7.48
CA GLY A 194 41.93 -13.71 -8.59
C GLY A 194 40.60 -13.06 -8.96
N ARG A 195 39.56 -13.16 -8.11
CA ARG A 195 38.27 -12.51 -8.38
C ARG A 195 38.30 -11.06 -7.91
N VAL A 196 37.80 -10.16 -8.74
CA VAL A 196 37.64 -8.73 -8.41
C VAL A 196 36.30 -8.53 -7.70
N LEU A 197 36.37 -8.07 -6.45
CA LEU A 197 35.25 -7.64 -5.63
C LEU A 197 35.16 -6.12 -5.64
N VAL A 198 33.95 -5.61 -5.82
CA VAL A 198 33.66 -4.18 -5.83
C VAL A 198 32.47 -3.89 -4.93
N ARG A 199 32.38 -2.67 -4.41
CA ARG A 199 31.22 -2.25 -3.61
C ARG A 199 30.11 -1.74 -4.51
N LEU A 200 28.86 -2.07 -4.15
CA LEU A 200 27.69 -1.59 -4.89
C LEU A 200 27.59 -0.07 -4.87
N GLU A 201 27.88 0.54 -3.71
CA GLU A 201 27.81 2.00 -3.53
C GLU A 201 28.77 2.74 -4.49
N ASP A 202 30.01 2.29 -4.63
CA ASP A 202 31.00 2.93 -5.51
C ASP A 202 30.56 2.87 -6.98
N VAL A 203 29.96 1.75 -7.40
CA VAL A 203 29.41 1.59 -8.75
C VAL A 203 28.21 2.52 -8.96
N LEU A 204 27.32 2.64 -7.99
CA LEU A 204 26.16 3.56 -8.06
C LEU A 204 26.60 5.02 -8.11
N ASN A 205 27.59 5.40 -7.30
CA ASN A 205 28.15 6.75 -7.25
C ASN A 205 28.87 7.10 -8.56
N ALA A 206 29.73 6.22 -9.08
CA ALA A 206 30.38 6.43 -10.38
C ALA A 206 29.36 6.62 -11.53
N CYS A 207 28.22 5.94 -11.48
CA CYS A 207 27.14 6.14 -12.46
C CYS A 207 26.45 7.50 -12.32
N ARG A 208 26.27 8.00 -11.08
CA ARG A 208 25.71 9.33 -10.82
C ARG A 208 26.66 10.42 -11.33
N ASP A 209 27.95 10.28 -11.06
CA ASP A 209 28.96 11.24 -11.48
C ASP A 209 29.08 11.33 -13.01
N GLN A 210 28.99 10.20 -13.71
CA GLN A 210 28.95 10.20 -15.18
C GLN A 210 27.68 10.84 -15.78
N ARG A 211 26.52 10.68 -15.13
CA ARG A 211 25.30 11.39 -15.55
C ARG A 211 25.46 12.89 -15.37
N ASN A 212 26.00 13.33 -14.25
CA ASN A 212 26.24 14.76 -13.98
C ASN A 212 27.23 15.36 -14.99
N HIS A 213 28.29 14.61 -15.35
CA HIS A 213 29.26 15.06 -16.36
C HIS A 213 28.65 15.16 -17.77
N ASN A 214 27.78 14.23 -18.17
CA ASN A 214 27.10 14.28 -19.46
C ASN A 214 26.06 15.41 -19.54
N VAL A 215 25.34 15.71 -18.46
CA VAL A 215 24.38 16.83 -18.43
C VAL A 215 25.09 18.17 -18.53
N ALA A 216 26.27 18.31 -17.90
CA ALA A 216 27.09 19.52 -17.96
C ALA A 216 27.74 19.79 -19.33
N GLN A 217 27.86 18.78 -20.20
CA GLN A 217 28.41 18.96 -21.57
C GLN A 217 27.33 19.24 -22.64
N VAL A 218 26.05 19.14 -22.28
CA VAL A 218 24.91 19.36 -23.18
C VAL A 218 24.21 20.71 -22.92
N SER A 219 24.66 21.48 -21.92
CA SER A 219 24.22 22.85 -21.63
C SER A 219 25.21 23.88 -22.17
#